data_AF-A0A357VN37-F1
#
_entry.id   AF-A0A357VN37-F1
#
_cell.length_a   1.000
_cell.length_b   1.000
_cell.length_c   1.000
_cell.angle_alpha   90.00
_cell.angle_beta   90.00
_cell.angle_gamma   90.00
#
_symmetry.space_group_name_H-M   'P 1'
#
loop_
_entity.id
_entity.type
_entity.pdbx_description
1 polymer ?
#
loop_
_entity_poly.entity_id
_entity_poly.type
_entity_poly.pdbx_seq_one_letter_code
_entity_poly.pdbx_strand_id
1 'polypeptide(L)'
;RAGIKVIAWLYTDLKNPSYDADLTVQVATYVTPSGHTVDAVAADIEELPQKDPVKAAQIVEDYAKKVRSKLPSNVSFIAITFPPQYRPSYPYATMAKYFDAIALMDYWNISNRTYTYDDAKSFVMDSVNIVRTLAGDDVHIEVILQGYAEKGLSLPTLEELRGGIDGAREANAIGYSVYKWNTLTDEHKNLFANY
;
A
#
# COMPACT_ATOMS: atom_id res chain seq x y z
N ARG A 1 9.92 -23.54 0.10
CA ARG A 1 9.29 -22.24 -0.29
C ARG A 1 9.05 -22.26 -1.80
N ALA A 2 7.93 -21.72 -2.30
CA ALA A 2 7.57 -21.72 -3.73
C ALA A 2 8.28 -20.60 -4.55
N GLY A 3 9.41 -20.06 -4.06
CA GLY A 3 10.09 -18.91 -4.68
C GLY A 3 9.41 -17.56 -4.45
N ILE A 4 8.25 -17.50 -3.79
CA ILE A 4 7.51 -16.27 -3.51
C ILE A 4 7.99 -15.63 -2.21
N LYS A 5 8.21 -14.31 -2.24
CA LYS A 5 8.49 -13.47 -1.07
C LYS A 5 7.21 -13.17 -0.31
N VAL A 6 7.25 -13.21 1.01
CA VAL A 6 6.06 -13.03 1.86
C VAL A 6 6.16 -11.71 2.62
N ILE A 7 5.20 -10.82 2.42
CA ILE A 7 5.07 -9.57 3.16
C ILE A 7 3.98 -9.78 4.21
N ALA A 8 4.31 -9.59 5.49
CA ALA A 8 3.30 -9.60 6.55
C ALA A 8 2.53 -8.29 6.57
N TRP A 9 1.22 -8.35 6.40
CA TRP A 9 0.32 -7.20 6.48
C TRP A 9 -0.29 -7.11 7.88
N LEU A 10 -0.38 -5.90 8.44
CA LEU A 10 -1.09 -5.64 9.69
C LEU A 10 -1.78 -4.28 9.67
N TYR A 11 -2.99 -4.23 10.23
CA TYR A 11 -3.72 -2.98 10.43
C TYR A 11 -3.14 -2.15 11.58
N THR A 12 -2.93 -0.87 11.35
CA THR A 12 -2.19 0.05 12.23
C THR A 12 -2.94 1.38 12.35
N ASP A 13 -3.76 1.56 13.40
CA ASP A 13 -4.59 2.76 13.57
C ASP A 13 -3.89 3.94 14.28
N LEU A 14 -2.69 3.70 14.82
CA LEU A 14 -1.83 4.66 15.49
C LEU A 14 -2.45 5.36 16.70
N LYS A 15 -3.57 4.88 17.24
CA LYS A 15 -4.12 5.39 18.51
C LYS A 15 -3.18 5.10 19.69
N ASN A 16 -2.43 4.00 19.61
CA ASN A 16 -1.32 3.70 20.49
C ASN A 16 -0.08 3.34 19.67
N PRO A 17 0.71 4.34 19.23
CA PRO A 17 1.88 4.14 18.36
C PRO A 17 2.91 3.19 18.97
N SER A 18 2.98 3.14 20.30
CA SER A 18 3.88 2.22 21.00
C SER A 18 3.43 0.77 20.88
N TYR A 19 2.14 0.50 21.08
CA TYR A 19 1.59 -0.84 20.92
C TYR A 19 1.72 -1.32 19.48
N ASP A 20 1.36 -0.47 18.53
CA ASP A 20 1.42 -0.77 17.10
C ASP A 20 2.85 -1.09 16.65
N ALA A 21 3.84 -0.34 17.13
CA ALA A 21 5.23 -0.60 16.81
C ALA A 21 5.72 -1.95 17.37
N ASP A 22 5.30 -2.30 18.59
CA ASP A 22 5.68 -3.59 19.20
C ASP A 22 4.99 -4.76 18.48
N LEU A 23 3.73 -4.60 18.05
CA LEU A 23 3.02 -5.58 17.23
C LEU A 23 3.67 -5.75 15.85
N THR A 24 4.05 -4.65 15.19
CA THR A 24 4.75 -4.67 13.91
C THR A 24 6.03 -5.48 13.98
N VAL A 25 6.84 -5.24 15.02
CA VAL A 25 8.09 -5.98 15.24
C VAL A 25 7.83 -7.44 15.56
N GLN A 26 6.81 -7.74 16.39
CA GLN A 26 6.42 -9.12 16.68
C GLN A 26 6.03 -9.88 15.40
N VAL A 27 5.24 -9.26 14.53
CA VAL A 27 4.82 -9.84 13.26
C VAL A 27 6.02 -10.03 12.32
N ALA A 28 6.88 -9.02 12.20
CA ALA A 28 8.06 -9.05 11.34
C ALA A 28 9.10 -10.10 11.76
N THR A 29 9.16 -10.43 13.06
CA THR A 29 10.13 -11.39 13.63
C THR A 29 9.52 -12.75 13.93
N TYR A 30 8.24 -12.96 13.60
CA TYR A 30 7.57 -14.23 13.84
C TYR A 30 8.20 -15.35 13.00
N VAL A 31 8.50 -16.45 13.68
CA VAL A 31 8.96 -17.70 13.08
C VAL A 31 7.86 -18.75 13.27
N THR A 32 7.37 -19.32 12.18
CA THR A 32 6.36 -20.39 12.25
C THR A 32 6.94 -21.62 12.97
N PRO A 33 6.10 -22.55 13.49
CA PRO A 33 6.60 -23.82 14.04
C PRO A 33 7.45 -24.63 13.06
N SER A 34 7.25 -24.44 11.76
CA SER A 34 8.02 -25.04 10.67
C SER A 34 9.28 -24.25 10.27
N GLY A 35 9.61 -23.15 10.97
CA GLY A 35 10.82 -22.35 10.72
C GLY A 35 10.70 -21.32 9.59
N HIS A 36 9.50 -21.00 9.11
CA HIS A 36 9.30 -19.97 8.09
C HIS A 36 9.25 -18.57 8.69
N THR A 37 9.69 -17.59 7.91
CA THR A 37 9.71 -16.16 8.26
C THR A 37 9.13 -15.35 7.10
N VAL A 38 8.71 -14.13 7.39
CA VAL A 38 8.39 -13.14 6.35
C VAL A 38 9.66 -12.48 5.81
N ASP A 39 9.55 -11.91 4.62
CA ASP A 39 10.61 -11.17 3.93
C ASP A 39 10.47 -9.64 4.12
N ALA A 40 9.26 -9.17 4.42
CA ALA A 40 8.96 -7.77 4.73
C ALA A 40 7.73 -7.65 5.65
N VAL A 41 7.49 -6.46 6.17
CA VAL A 41 6.28 -6.11 6.93
C VAL A 41 5.68 -4.82 6.37
N ALA A 42 4.36 -4.79 6.25
CA ALA A 42 3.59 -3.67 5.72
C ALA A 42 2.54 -3.22 6.74
N ALA A 43 2.70 -2.00 7.23
CA ALA A 43 1.77 -1.37 8.16
C ALA A 43 0.65 -0.67 7.39
N ASP A 44 -0.58 -1.13 7.57
CA ASP A 44 -1.76 -0.55 6.95
C ASP A 44 -2.31 0.60 7.78
N ILE A 45 -1.98 1.81 7.34
CA ILE A 45 -2.27 3.07 8.03
C ILE A 45 -3.47 3.72 7.33
N GLU A 46 -4.64 3.12 7.46
CA GLU A 46 -5.89 3.61 6.84
C GLU A 46 -6.44 4.88 7.51
N GLU A 47 -6.13 5.07 8.79
CA GLU A 47 -6.65 6.15 9.61
C GLU A 47 -5.52 6.81 10.40
N LEU A 48 -5.67 8.11 10.65
CA LEU A 48 -4.78 8.86 11.52
C LEU A 48 -5.56 9.35 12.74
N PRO A 49 -5.06 9.16 13.97
CA PRO A 49 -5.78 9.55 15.18
C PRO A 49 -5.86 11.07 15.38
N GLN A 50 -5.16 11.86 14.54
CA GLN A 50 -5.13 13.32 14.59
C GLN A 50 -5.29 13.90 13.18
N LYS A 51 -6.13 14.92 13.05
CA LYS A 51 -6.35 15.66 11.79
C LYS A 51 -5.33 16.76 11.55
N ASP A 52 -4.68 17.23 12.61
CA ASP A 52 -3.61 18.23 12.51
C ASP A 52 -2.38 17.59 11.82
N PRO A 53 -1.93 18.11 10.67
CA PRO A 53 -0.87 17.47 9.89
C PRO A 53 0.46 17.34 10.63
N VAL A 54 0.80 18.32 11.49
CA VAL A 54 2.04 18.30 12.27
C VAL A 54 2.01 17.19 13.32
N LYS A 55 0.91 17.08 14.06
CA LYS A 55 0.71 15.99 15.04
C LYS A 55 0.62 14.63 14.37
N ALA A 56 -0.06 14.52 13.24
CA ALA A 56 -0.13 13.28 12.48
C ALA A 56 1.26 12.82 12.02
N ALA A 57 2.06 13.74 11.47
CA ALA A 57 3.45 13.47 11.10
C ALA A 57 4.29 13.03 12.31
N GLN A 58 4.16 13.69 13.46
CA GLN A 58 4.90 13.29 14.67
C GLN A 58 4.52 11.87 15.14
N ILE A 59 3.24 11.52 15.10
CA ILE A 59 2.75 10.19 15.47
C ILE A 59 3.33 9.11 14.55
N VAL A 60 3.32 9.35 13.23
CA VAL A 60 3.91 8.42 12.25
C VAL A 60 5.42 8.31 12.44
N GLU A 61 6.11 9.42 12.72
CA GLU A 61 7.54 9.43 13.02
C GLU A 61 7.87 8.61 14.28
N ASP A 62 7.14 8.82 15.37
CA ASP A 62 7.38 8.13 16.65
C ASP A 62 7.16 6.62 16.50
N TYR A 63 6.07 6.24 15.83
CA TYR A 63 5.79 4.86 15.46
C TYR A 63 6.94 4.26 14.64
N ALA A 64 7.32 4.91 13.54
CA ALA A 64 8.30 4.36 12.61
C ALA A 64 9.70 4.28 13.22
N LYS A 65 10.12 5.27 14.02
CA LYS A 65 11.38 5.22 14.79
C LYS A 65 11.40 4.04 15.76
N LYS A 66 10.29 3.78 16.46
CA LYS A 66 10.22 2.64 17.39
C LYS A 66 10.31 1.31 16.65
N VAL A 67 9.63 1.16 15.52
CA VAL A 67 9.77 -0.03 14.65
C VAL A 67 11.21 -0.19 14.20
N ARG A 68 11.80 0.84 13.58
CA ARG A 68 13.18 0.80 13.06
C ARG A 68 14.23 0.49 14.13
N SER A 69 14.01 0.87 15.37
CA SER A 69 14.93 0.56 16.47
C SER A 69 15.03 -0.94 16.81
N LYS A 70 14.05 -1.75 16.37
CA LYS A 70 13.95 -3.18 16.70
C LYS A 70 13.78 -4.09 15.48
N LEU A 71 13.43 -3.54 14.32
CA LEU A 71 13.23 -4.29 13.09
C LEU A 71 14.59 -4.81 12.57
N PRO A 72 14.71 -6.11 12.23
CA PRO A 72 15.92 -6.61 11.60
C PRO A 72 16.25 -5.85 10.31
N SER A 73 17.52 -5.52 10.10
CA SER A 73 17.96 -4.67 8.97
C SER A 73 17.69 -5.29 7.59
N ASN A 74 17.42 -6.59 7.53
CA ASN A 74 17.12 -7.33 6.31
C ASN A 74 15.60 -7.46 6.02
N VAL A 75 14.74 -6.84 6.83
CA VAL A 75 13.28 -6.86 6.65
C VAL A 75 12.83 -5.48 6.20
N SER A 76 12.21 -5.41 5.01
CA SER A 76 11.66 -4.15 4.51
C SER A 76 10.43 -3.72 5.30
N PHE A 77 10.26 -2.41 5.47
CA PHE A 77 9.16 -1.78 6.19
C PHE A 77 8.35 -0.88 5.26
N ILE A 78 7.10 -1.25 4.99
CA ILE A 78 6.25 -0.61 3.99
C ILE A 78 5.08 0.10 4.69
N ALA A 79 4.77 1.33 4.27
CA ALA A 79 3.54 2.01 4.66
C ALA A 79 2.47 1.74 3.61
N ILE A 80 1.32 1.20 3.98
CA ILE A 80 0.14 1.14 3.12
C ILE A 80 -0.78 2.29 3.50
N THR A 81 -1.25 3.04 2.50
CA THR A 81 -2.14 4.18 2.70
C THR A 81 -3.25 4.20 1.65
N PHE A 82 -4.36 4.89 1.95
CA PHE A 82 -5.23 5.36 0.87
C PHE A 82 -4.48 6.32 -0.06
N PRO A 83 -4.91 6.45 -1.33
CA PRO A 83 -4.34 7.39 -2.26
C PRO A 83 -4.60 8.85 -1.84
N PRO A 84 -3.76 9.80 -2.28
CA PRO A 84 -3.91 11.21 -1.92
C PRO A 84 -5.23 11.83 -2.41
N GLN A 85 -5.86 11.26 -3.42
CA GLN A 85 -7.20 11.65 -3.89
C GLN A 85 -8.28 11.42 -2.81
N TYR A 86 -8.09 10.45 -1.90
CA TYR A 86 -9.03 10.13 -0.82
C TYR A 86 -8.56 10.64 0.54
N ARG A 87 -7.25 10.70 0.75
CA ARG A 87 -6.62 11.14 2.00
C ARG A 87 -5.40 12.03 1.67
N PRO A 88 -5.63 13.31 1.30
CA PRO A 88 -4.54 14.22 0.92
C PRO A 88 -3.66 14.64 2.10
N SER A 89 -4.11 14.41 3.34
CA SER A 89 -3.44 14.85 4.56
C SER A 89 -2.48 13.83 5.17
N TYR A 90 -2.20 12.69 4.51
CA TYR A 90 -1.18 11.78 5.00
C TYR A 90 0.21 12.46 5.00
N PRO A 91 1.05 12.18 6.01
CA PRO A 91 2.37 12.77 6.11
C PRO A 91 3.38 12.02 5.21
N TYR A 92 3.20 12.06 3.89
CA TYR A 92 4.00 11.29 2.94
C TYR A 92 5.50 11.59 3.02
N ALA A 93 5.91 12.84 3.26
CA ALA A 93 7.31 13.20 3.49
C ALA A 93 7.91 12.48 4.72
N THR A 94 7.13 12.36 5.81
CA THR A 94 7.55 11.60 6.99
C THR A 94 7.60 10.11 6.67
N MET A 95 6.63 9.58 5.93
CA MET A 95 6.62 8.18 5.53
C MET A 95 7.85 7.84 4.68
N ALA A 96 8.16 8.64 3.65
CA ALA A 96 9.34 8.44 2.81
C ALA A 96 10.67 8.49 3.56
N LYS A 97 10.73 9.20 4.70
CA LYS A 97 11.93 9.25 5.54
C LYS A 97 12.17 7.98 6.35
N TYR A 98 11.11 7.27 6.76
CA TYR A 98 11.22 6.17 7.72
C TYR A 98 10.80 4.80 7.19
N PHE A 99 10.05 4.74 6.10
CA PHE A 99 9.61 3.51 5.43
C PHE A 99 10.44 3.28 4.16
N ASP A 100 10.63 2.02 3.79
CA ASP A 100 11.39 1.64 2.59
C ASP A 100 10.58 1.83 1.30
N ALA A 101 9.25 1.82 1.41
CA ALA A 101 8.30 2.10 0.33
C ALA A 101 6.94 2.57 0.88
N ILE A 102 6.16 3.21 0.02
CA ILE A 102 4.74 3.53 0.24
C ILE A 102 3.92 2.76 -0.78
N ALA A 103 2.94 1.98 -0.32
CA ALA A 103 2.03 1.21 -1.15
C ALA A 103 0.64 1.85 -1.13
N LEU A 104 0.16 2.29 -2.29
CA LEU A 104 -1.08 3.07 -2.41
C LEU A 104 -2.26 2.16 -2.72
N MET A 105 -3.31 2.21 -1.91
CA MET A 105 -4.58 1.51 -2.14
C MET A 105 -5.40 2.17 -3.24
N ASP A 106 -4.90 2.13 -4.48
CA ASP A 106 -5.50 2.80 -5.62
C ASP A 106 -6.78 2.11 -6.10
N TYR A 107 -7.85 2.31 -5.33
CA TYR A 107 -9.16 1.74 -5.59
C TYR A 107 -10.05 2.78 -6.23
N TRP A 108 -9.98 2.92 -7.56
CA TRP A 108 -10.68 3.97 -8.32
C TRP A 108 -12.21 3.79 -8.39
N ASN A 109 -12.69 2.55 -8.32
CA ASN A 109 -14.07 2.17 -8.59
C ASN A 109 -14.94 2.29 -7.32
N ILE A 110 -15.25 3.54 -6.97
CA ILE A 110 -15.93 3.92 -5.70
C ILE A 110 -17.36 4.47 -5.88
N SER A 111 -17.83 4.60 -7.12
CA SER A 111 -19.14 5.21 -7.41
C SER A 111 -19.87 4.40 -8.47
N ASN A 112 -21.21 4.51 -8.49
CA ASN A 112 -22.04 3.80 -9.45
C ASN A 112 -22.00 4.47 -10.84
N ARG A 113 -20.85 4.36 -11.52
CA ARG A 113 -20.63 4.76 -12.90
C ARG A 113 -19.78 3.72 -13.62
N THR A 114 -19.78 3.77 -14.94
CA THR A 114 -18.80 3.02 -15.73
C THR A 114 -17.44 3.71 -15.65
N TYR A 115 -16.41 2.92 -15.36
CA TYR A 115 -15.01 3.31 -15.41
C TYR A 115 -14.37 2.66 -16.63
N THR A 116 -13.42 3.37 -17.23
CA THR A 116 -12.71 2.98 -18.44
C THR A 116 -11.24 2.66 -18.14
N TYR A 117 -10.53 2.13 -19.13
CA TYR A 117 -9.07 2.02 -19.11
C TYR A 117 -8.41 3.36 -18.72
N ASP A 118 -8.81 4.47 -19.36
CA ASP A 118 -8.20 5.78 -19.13
C ASP A 118 -8.54 6.36 -17.75
N ASP A 119 -9.73 6.06 -17.20
CA ASP A 119 -10.09 6.44 -15.83
C ASP A 119 -9.14 5.79 -14.82
N ALA A 120 -8.95 4.47 -14.92
CA ALA A 120 -8.10 3.72 -14.00
C ALA A 120 -6.63 4.13 -14.15
N LYS A 121 -6.16 4.26 -15.41
CA LYS A 121 -4.81 4.70 -15.72
C LYS A 121 -4.50 6.08 -15.13
N SER A 122 -5.36 7.06 -15.39
CA SER A 122 -5.16 8.43 -14.91
C SER A 122 -5.20 8.51 -13.38
N PHE A 123 -6.12 7.77 -12.75
CA PHE A 123 -6.21 7.73 -11.28
C PHE A 123 -4.90 7.23 -10.65
N VAL A 124 -4.35 6.12 -11.16
CA VAL A 124 -3.09 5.55 -10.66
C VAL A 124 -1.90 6.45 -10.96
N MET A 125 -1.82 7.04 -12.15
CA MET A 125 -0.74 7.99 -12.46
C MET A 125 -0.76 9.20 -11.53
N ASP A 126 -1.96 9.75 -11.28
CA ASP A 126 -2.14 10.90 -10.41
C ASP A 126 -1.76 10.58 -8.96
N SER A 127 -2.10 9.39 -8.45
CA SER A 127 -1.78 9.01 -7.07
C SER A 127 -0.27 9.02 -6.83
N VAL A 128 0.48 8.37 -7.73
CA VAL A 128 1.94 8.25 -7.68
C VAL A 128 2.60 9.62 -7.84
N ASN A 129 2.15 10.42 -8.80
CA ASN A 129 2.73 11.75 -9.06
C ASN A 129 2.49 12.73 -7.90
N ILE A 130 1.30 12.69 -7.29
CA ILE A 130 1.01 13.52 -6.12
C ILE A 130 1.87 13.08 -4.93
N VAL A 131 1.97 11.77 -4.65
CA VAL A 131 2.82 11.29 -3.53
C VAL A 131 4.28 11.65 -3.77
N ARG A 132 4.80 11.49 -4.99
CA ARG A 132 6.17 11.89 -5.32
C ARG A 132 6.41 13.38 -5.10
N THR A 133 5.44 14.23 -5.47
CA THR A 133 5.50 15.68 -5.19
C THR A 133 5.52 15.98 -3.69
N LEU A 134 4.75 15.25 -2.88
CA LEU A 134 4.62 15.47 -1.45
C LEU A 134 5.75 14.84 -0.62
N ALA A 135 6.36 13.77 -1.13
CA ALA A 135 7.34 12.95 -0.42
C ALA A 135 8.80 13.17 -0.87
N GLY A 136 8.99 13.69 -2.08
CA GLY A 136 10.29 13.77 -2.78
C GLY A 136 10.46 12.68 -3.83
N ASP A 137 11.35 12.91 -4.80
CA ASP A 137 11.48 12.05 -5.99
C ASP A 137 12.07 10.65 -5.72
N ASP A 138 12.84 10.50 -4.63
CA ASP A 138 13.53 9.26 -4.28
C ASP A 138 12.65 8.20 -3.58
N VAL A 139 11.36 8.50 -3.33
CA VAL A 139 10.45 7.57 -2.65
C VAL A 139 10.10 6.38 -3.56
N HIS A 140 10.21 5.15 -3.03
CA HIS A 140 9.69 3.97 -3.70
C HIS A 140 8.17 3.88 -3.49
N ILE A 141 7.43 3.78 -4.59
CA ILE A 141 5.97 3.68 -4.58
C ILE A 141 5.52 2.39 -5.25
N GLU A 142 4.73 1.59 -4.55
CA GLU A 142 3.96 0.47 -5.13
C GLU A 142 2.49 0.88 -5.24
N VAL A 143 1.78 0.33 -6.23
CA VAL A 143 0.33 0.53 -6.36
C VAL A 143 -0.42 -0.77 -6.09
N ILE A 144 -1.36 -0.75 -5.15
CA ILE A 144 -2.28 -1.85 -4.86
C ILE A 144 -3.59 -1.58 -5.61
N LEU A 145 -3.83 -2.32 -6.68
CA LEU A 145 -5.01 -2.17 -7.53
C LEU A 145 -6.25 -2.81 -6.89
N GLN A 146 -7.42 -2.34 -7.31
CA GLN A 146 -8.71 -2.89 -6.87
C GLN A 146 -9.03 -4.21 -7.56
N GLY A 147 -9.23 -5.25 -6.78
CA GLY A 147 -9.62 -6.58 -7.20
C GLY A 147 -10.91 -7.08 -6.55
N TYR A 148 -11.68 -6.19 -5.93
CA TYR A 148 -12.97 -6.50 -5.31
C TYR A 148 -14.05 -5.54 -5.82
N ALA A 149 -15.30 -5.96 -5.71
CA ALA A 149 -16.45 -5.13 -6.01
C ALA A 149 -16.90 -4.40 -4.74
N GLU A 150 -16.99 -3.07 -4.80
CA GLU A 150 -17.68 -2.30 -3.77
C GLU A 150 -19.15 -2.72 -3.67
N LYS A 151 -19.78 -2.48 -2.52
CA LYS A 151 -21.17 -2.91 -2.30
C LYS A 151 -22.10 -2.30 -3.36
N GLY A 152 -22.65 -3.16 -4.21
CA GLY A 152 -23.57 -2.78 -5.29
C GLY A 152 -22.88 -2.45 -6.62
N LEU A 153 -21.56 -2.64 -6.73
CA LEU A 153 -20.79 -2.50 -7.97
C LEU A 153 -20.34 -3.89 -8.49
N SER A 154 -19.76 -3.91 -9.69
CA SER A 154 -19.09 -5.10 -10.25
C SER A 154 -17.61 -5.10 -9.90
N LEU A 155 -16.93 -6.22 -10.15
CA LEU A 155 -15.47 -6.23 -10.21
C LEU A 155 -15.00 -5.24 -11.29
N PRO A 156 -13.84 -4.59 -11.11
CA PRO A 156 -13.21 -3.85 -12.20
C PRO A 156 -12.99 -4.75 -13.41
N THR A 157 -13.25 -4.24 -14.60
CA THR A 157 -13.03 -4.97 -15.85
C THR A 157 -11.54 -5.22 -16.10
N LEU A 158 -11.24 -6.15 -17.01
CA LEU A 158 -9.85 -6.40 -17.45
C LEU A 158 -9.20 -5.15 -18.05
N GLU A 159 -9.97 -4.31 -18.75
CA GLU A 159 -9.47 -3.06 -19.33
C GLU A 159 -9.17 -2.01 -18.27
N GLU A 160 -10.01 -1.89 -17.23
CA GLU A 160 -9.68 -1.02 -16.08
C GLU A 160 -8.39 -1.48 -15.39
N LEU A 161 -8.21 -2.79 -15.16
CA LEU A 161 -6.98 -3.29 -14.54
C LEU A 161 -5.75 -3.09 -15.42
N ARG A 162 -5.85 -3.28 -16.75
CA ARG A 162 -4.77 -2.95 -17.69
C ARG A 162 -4.40 -1.48 -17.57
N GLY A 163 -5.40 -0.59 -17.55
CA GLY A 163 -5.21 0.84 -17.36
C GLY A 163 -4.45 1.14 -16.06
N GLY A 164 -4.87 0.55 -14.94
CA GLY A 164 -4.18 0.69 -13.66
C GLY A 164 -2.72 0.20 -13.68
N ILE A 165 -2.45 -0.95 -14.30
CA ILE A 165 -1.07 -1.48 -14.44
C ILE A 165 -0.21 -0.55 -15.30
N ASP A 166 -0.73 -0.09 -16.44
CA ASP A 166 0.00 0.80 -17.33
C ASP A 166 0.21 2.18 -16.69
N GLY A 167 -0.75 2.66 -15.89
CA GLY A 167 -0.60 3.87 -15.08
C GLY A 167 0.53 3.75 -14.05
N ALA A 168 0.61 2.62 -13.34
CA ALA A 168 1.70 2.37 -12.39
C ALA A 168 3.06 2.36 -13.10
N ARG A 169 3.15 1.71 -14.28
CA ARG A 169 4.38 1.65 -15.08
C ARG A 169 4.80 3.03 -15.59
N GLU A 170 3.88 3.78 -16.20
CA GLU A 170 4.18 5.10 -16.76
C GLU A 170 4.54 6.14 -15.69
N ALA A 171 3.98 6.02 -14.48
CA ALA A 171 4.35 6.84 -13.34
C ALA A 171 5.65 6.38 -12.65
N ASN A 172 6.33 5.35 -13.14
CA ASN A 172 7.52 4.75 -12.54
C ASN A 172 7.28 4.29 -11.09
N ALA A 173 6.15 3.65 -10.81
CA ALA A 173 6.00 2.85 -9.60
C ALA A 173 6.95 1.64 -9.66
N ILE A 174 7.45 1.20 -8.50
CA ILE A 174 8.38 0.05 -8.41
C ILE A 174 7.67 -1.29 -8.64
N GLY A 175 6.35 -1.30 -8.59
CA GLY A 175 5.53 -2.49 -8.80
C GLY A 175 4.05 -2.22 -8.64
N TYR A 176 3.26 -3.25 -8.89
CA TYR A 176 1.83 -3.27 -8.66
C TYR A 176 1.41 -4.59 -8.01
N SER A 177 0.37 -4.53 -7.20
CA SER A 177 -0.30 -5.68 -6.59
C SER A 177 -1.82 -5.49 -6.67
N VAL A 178 -2.60 -6.39 -6.05
CA VAL A 178 -4.05 -6.34 -6.11
C VAL A 178 -4.70 -6.81 -4.81
N TYR A 179 -5.68 -6.05 -4.36
CA TYR A 179 -6.52 -6.40 -3.22
C TYR A 179 -7.97 -6.53 -3.71
N LYS A 180 -8.67 -7.67 -3.63
CA LYS A 180 -8.28 -8.93 -2.99
C LYS A 180 -8.10 -10.03 -4.03
N TRP A 181 -6.93 -10.66 -4.05
CA TRP A 181 -6.61 -11.74 -5.02
C TRP A 181 -7.66 -12.85 -5.09
N ASN A 182 -8.26 -13.22 -3.95
CA ASN A 182 -9.23 -14.30 -3.85
C ASN A 182 -10.62 -13.96 -4.41
N THR A 183 -10.90 -12.69 -4.72
CA THR A 183 -12.15 -12.28 -5.37
C THR A 183 -12.04 -12.19 -6.89
N LEU A 184 -10.83 -12.32 -7.43
CA LEU A 184 -10.57 -12.29 -8.88
C LEU A 184 -10.97 -13.59 -9.58
N THR A 185 -11.51 -13.48 -10.79
CA THR A 185 -11.67 -14.62 -11.71
C THR A 185 -10.31 -15.06 -12.26
N ASP A 186 -10.26 -16.22 -12.92
CA ASP A 186 -9.01 -16.72 -13.52
C ASP A 186 -8.48 -15.82 -14.62
N GLU A 187 -9.35 -15.14 -15.38
CA GLU A 187 -8.94 -14.14 -16.39
C GLU A 187 -8.24 -12.94 -15.74
N HIS A 188 -8.77 -12.44 -14.62
CA HIS A 188 -8.13 -11.35 -13.89
C HIS A 188 -6.77 -11.79 -13.33
N LYS A 189 -6.67 -12.99 -12.75
CA LYS A 189 -5.38 -13.52 -12.25
C LYS A 189 -4.36 -13.71 -13.38
N ASN A 190 -4.80 -14.18 -14.54
CA ASN A 190 -3.97 -14.34 -15.72
C ASN A 190 -3.43 -13.01 -16.25
N LEU A 191 -4.17 -11.91 -16.10
CA LEU A 191 -3.66 -10.57 -16.39
C LEU A 191 -2.43 -10.26 -15.53
N PHE A 192 -2.51 -10.41 -14.20
CA PHE A 192 -1.37 -10.15 -13.31
C PHE A 192 -0.17 -11.09 -13.52
N ALA A 193 -0.41 -12.31 -14.01
CA ALA A 193 0.66 -13.27 -14.25
C ALA A 193 1.44 -13.01 -15.56
N ASN A 194 0.84 -12.33 -16.55
CA ASN A 194 1.37 -12.28 -17.92
C ASN A 194 1.45 -10.88 -18.55
N TYR A 195 0.92 -9.85 -17.89
CA TYR A 195 0.89 -8.48 -18.39
C TYR A 195 2.09 -7.67 -17.91
#